data_AF-A0A8T6LQ48-F1
#
_entry.id   AF-A0A8T6LQ48-F1
#
_cell.length_a   1.000
_cell.length_b   1.000
_cell.length_c   1.000
_cell.angle_alpha   90.00
_cell.angle_beta   90.00
_cell.angle_gamma   90.00
#
_symmetry.space_group_name_H-M   'P 1'
#
loop_
_entity.id
_entity.type
_entity.pdbx_description
1 polymer ?
#
loop_
_entity_poly.entity_id
_entity_poly.type
_entity_poly.pdbx_seq_one_letter_code
_entity_poly.pdbx_strand_id
1 'polypeptide(L)'
;FPDMERRDSIFLVGESGTKQYAATVGIYQSNFVADWLGVPATHGVAHLRYGEVHELVEGRICQTYALWDLLDLLRQTGIWPIAPSLGAEVAWPAPATADGVRLGEEDPEQSASSIALVQAMHQGLFRFDQKNLDSMQQHKYWTRNFLWYGPAGIGTARGMEGYRAHHQAPFLRAFPDRSGAGHFIDMGCGSYAVTGGWPSVQATHAGPGWLGLAATGKRVTMRVMDFYRIDNGLIAENWIPIDIIEALLQLGTDVLERVAHLRGKPNTRL
;
A
#
# COMPACT_ATOMS: atom_id res chain seq x y z
N PHE A 1 -20.75 -10.63 -0.52
CA PHE A 1 -20.90 -9.34 -1.21
C PHE A 1 -21.94 -9.48 -2.32
N PRO A 2 -23.25 -9.56 -2.01
CA PRO A 2 -24.30 -9.80 -3.01
C PRO A 2 -24.62 -8.57 -3.87
N ASP A 3 -24.26 -7.38 -3.40
CA ASP A 3 -24.61 -6.06 -3.94
C ASP A 3 -23.37 -5.15 -4.04
N MET A 4 -22.25 -5.72 -4.47
CA MET A 4 -20.95 -5.04 -4.47
C MET A 4 -20.92 -3.83 -5.42
N GLU A 5 -20.62 -2.67 -4.87
CA GLU A 5 -20.28 -1.44 -5.61
C GLU A 5 -18.78 -1.20 -5.53
N ARG A 6 -18.18 -0.81 -6.66
CA ARG A 6 -16.81 -0.30 -6.73
C ARG A 6 -16.84 1.21 -6.73
N ARG A 7 -16.05 1.84 -5.86
CA ARG A 7 -15.77 3.28 -5.85
C ARG A 7 -14.28 3.52 -6.00
N ASP A 8 -13.89 3.97 -7.18
CA ASP A 8 -12.55 4.47 -7.45
C ASP A 8 -12.40 5.86 -6.79
N SER A 9 -11.46 5.97 -5.85
CA SER A 9 -11.04 7.26 -5.29
C SER A 9 -10.02 7.94 -6.20
N ILE A 10 -9.20 7.13 -6.87
CA ILE A 10 -8.25 7.54 -7.89
C ILE A 10 -8.42 6.58 -9.08
N PHE A 11 -8.50 7.14 -10.28
CA PHE A 11 -8.49 6.42 -11.54
C PHE A 11 -7.58 7.19 -12.52
N LEU A 12 -6.51 6.54 -12.97
CA LEU A 12 -5.47 7.15 -13.79
C LEU A 12 -5.15 6.24 -14.96
N VAL A 13 -4.88 6.82 -16.12
CA VAL A 13 -4.34 6.12 -17.29
C VAL A 13 -3.02 6.77 -17.64
N GLY A 14 -1.98 5.96 -17.83
CA GLY A 14 -0.64 6.46 -18.13
C GLY A 14 0.24 5.41 -18.77
N GLU A 15 1.47 5.83 -19.05
CA GLU A 15 2.49 4.98 -19.65
C GLU A 15 3.64 4.74 -18.68
N SER A 16 4.21 3.54 -18.73
CA SER A 16 5.45 3.16 -18.06
C SER A 16 6.33 2.44 -19.08
N GLY A 17 7.36 3.13 -19.56
CA GLY A 17 8.15 2.67 -20.71
C GLY A 17 7.29 2.55 -21.97
N THR A 18 7.23 1.36 -22.58
CA THR A 18 6.43 1.10 -23.79
C THR A 18 5.04 0.55 -23.48
N LYS A 19 4.67 0.46 -22.21
CA LYS A 19 3.43 -0.16 -21.76
C LYS A 19 2.44 0.90 -21.30
N GLN A 20 1.17 0.65 -21.57
CA GLN A 20 0.07 1.47 -21.07
C GLN A 20 -0.61 0.76 -19.91
N TYR A 21 -0.98 1.51 -18.87
CA TYR A 21 -1.70 0.99 -17.73
C TYR A 21 -2.89 1.87 -17.35
N ALA A 22 -3.93 1.24 -16.81
CA ALA A 22 -4.96 1.90 -16.02
C ALA A 22 -4.75 1.53 -14.54
N ALA A 23 -4.55 2.52 -13.68
CA ALA A 23 -4.29 2.34 -12.26
C ALA A 23 -5.39 2.96 -11.42
N THR A 24 -5.80 2.23 -10.38
CA THR A 24 -6.94 2.59 -9.54
C THR A 24 -6.69 2.25 -8.08
N VAL A 25 -7.17 3.10 -7.19
CA VAL A 25 -7.23 2.82 -5.74
C VAL A 25 -8.55 3.34 -5.21
N GLY A 26 -9.15 2.58 -4.29
CA GLY A 26 -10.49 2.89 -3.82
C GLY A 26 -11.03 1.85 -2.83
N ILE A 27 -12.35 1.72 -2.82
CA ILE A 27 -13.06 0.75 -2.00
C ILE A 27 -14.08 -0.04 -2.82
N TYR A 28 -14.18 -1.34 -2.54
CA TYR A 28 -15.39 -2.10 -2.80
C TYR A 28 -16.29 -2.00 -1.56
N GLN A 29 -17.60 -1.85 -1.74
CA GLN A 29 -18.57 -1.78 -0.65
C GLN A 29 -19.78 -2.67 -0.94
N SER A 30 -20.27 -3.39 0.07
CA SER A 30 -21.40 -4.31 -0.04
C SER A 30 -21.88 -4.72 1.34
N ASN A 31 -23.08 -5.32 1.42
CA ASN A 31 -23.45 -6.13 2.57
C ASN A 31 -22.58 -7.40 2.63
N PHE A 32 -21.85 -7.59 3.74
CA PHE A 32 -20.99 -8.76 3.93
C PHE A 32 -21.76 -9.89 4.61
N VAL A 33 -22.55 -10.61 3.82
CA VAL A 33 -23.57 -11.57 4.29
C VAL A 33 -23.08 -13.02 4.48
N ALA A 34 -21.92 -13.37 3.95
CA ALA A 34 -21.34 -14.71 4.01
C ALA A 34 -19.82 -14.65 4.11
N ASP A 35 -19.22 -15.57 4.85
CA ASP A 35 -17.77 -15.69 5.00
C ASP A 35 -17.05 -15.70 3.64
N TRP A 36 -15.90 -15.05 3.57
CA TRP A 36 -15.07 -15.01 2.35
C TRP A 36 -13.60 -15.13 2.71
N LEU A 37 -12.90 -16.09 2.09
CA LEU A 37 -11.47 -16.37 2.33
C LEU A 37 -11.11 -16.55 3.83
N GLY A 38 -12.03 -17.12 4.62
CA GLY A 38 -11.85 -17.31 6.07
C GLY A 38 -12.24 -16.10 6.93
N VAL A 39 -12.44 -14.93 6.34
CA VAL A 39 -12.94 -13.72 7.00
C VAL A 39 -14.45 -13.88 7.28
N PRO A 40 -14.91 -13.79 8.54
CA PRO A 40 -16.33 -13.97 8.87
C PRO A 40 -17.20 -12.82 8.37
N ALA A 41 -18.42 -13.14 7.95
CA ALA A 41 -19.43 -12.14 7.65
C ALA A 41 -19.70 -11.20 8.84
N THR A 42 -19.82 -9.89 8.58
CA THR A 42 -20.29 -8.92 9.57
C THR A 42 -21.81 -8.79 9.59
N HIS A 43 -22.50 -9.33 8.56
CA HIS A 43 -23.94 -9.16 8.32
C HIS A 43 -24.39 -7.69 8.23
N GLY A 44 -23.47 -6.79 7.88
CA GLY A 44 -23.73 -5.38 7.61
C GLY A 44 -22.83 -4.87 6.49
N VAL A 45 -22.77 -3.55 6.32
CA VAL A 45 -21.89 -2.91 5.33
C VAL A 45 -20.43 -3.19 5.69
N ALA A 46 -19.67 -3.64 4.70
CA ALA A 46 -18.21 -3.74 4.79
C ALA A 46 -17.55 -2.99 3.63
N HIS A 47 -16.37 -2.43 3.90
CA HIS A 47 -15.52 -1.80 2.90
C HIS A 47 -14.27 -2.65 2.68
N LEU A 48 -13.92 -2.96 1.45
CA LEU A 48 -12.66 -3.59 1.09
C LEU A 48 -11.81 -2.59 0.31
N ARG A 49 -10.77 -2.07 0.98
CA ARG A 49 -9.78 -1.21 0.31
C ARG A 49 -9.01 -2.02 -0.72
N TYR A 50 -8.74 -1.41 -1.87
CA TYR A 50 -7.96 -2.05 -2.93
C TYR A 50 -7.05 -1.07 -3.65
N GLY A 51 -5.99 -1.61 -4.24
CA GLY A 51 -5.28 -0.98 -5.35
C GLY A 51 -5.12 -1.98 -6.49
N GLU A 52 -5.38 -1.52 -7.71
CA GLU A 52 -5.35 -2.33 -8.91
C GLU A 52 -4.64 -1.57 -10.04
N VAL A 53 -3.81 -2.28 -10.79
CA VAL A 53 -3.18 -1.77 -12.01
C VAL A 53 -3.36 -2.78 -13.13
N HIS A 54 -3.91 -2.31 -14.24
CA HIS A 54 -4.30 -3.11 -15.40
C HIS A 54 -3.41 -2.75 -16.58
N GLU A 55 -2.67 -3.70 -17.13
CA GLU A 55 -1.92 -3.51 -18.39
C GLU A 55 -2.88 -3.53 -19.57
N LEU A 56 -2.75 -2.55 -20.46
CA LEU A 56 -3.60 -2.39 -21.63
C LEU A 56 -2.84 -2.71 -22.91
N VAL A 57 -3.44 -3.54 -23.76
CA VAL A 57 -2.99 -3.82 -25.14
C VAL A 57 -4.20 -3.68 -26.05
N GLU A 58 -4.09 -2.83 -27.07
CA GLU A 58 -5.17 -2.58 -28.05
C GLU A 58 -6.52 -2.20 -27.37
N GLY A 59 -6.44 -1.39 -26.30
CA GLY A 59 -7.62 -0.94 -25.54
C GLY A 59 -8.29 -2.01 -24.68
N ARG A 60 -7.64 -3.17 -24.47
CA ARG A 60 -8.15 -4.26 -23.64
C ARG A 60 -7.18 -4.56 -22.49
N ILE A 61 -7.73 -4.93 -21.34
CA ILE A 61 -6.95 -5.42 -20.20
C ILE A 61 -6.36 -6.78 -20.56
N CYS A 62 -5.04 -6.90 -20.58
CA CYS A 62 -4.33 -8.17 -20.81
C CYS A 62 -3.75 -8.77 -19.51
N GLN A 63 -3.46 -7.94 -18.51
CA GLN A 63 -2.95 -8.36 -17.20
C GLN A 63 -3.51 -7.44 -16.11
N THR A 64 -3.77 -7.99 -14.93
CA THR A 64 -4.14 -7.20 -13.74
C THR A 64 -3.24 -7.57 -12.58
N TYR A 65 -2.78 -6.55 -11.86
CA TYR A 65 -2.17 -6.65 -10.54
C TYR A 65 -3.16 -6.08 -9.55
N ALA A 66 -3.49 -6.81 -8.48
CA ALA A 66 -4.53 -6.42 -7.53
C ALA A 66 -4.09 -6.71 -6.10
N LEU A 67 -4.23 -5.72 -5.23
CA LEU A 67 -3.97 -5.81 -3.80
C LEU A 67 -5.23 -5.42 -3.04
N TRP A 68 -5.68 -6.31 -2.16
CA TRP A 68 -6.83 -6.09 -1.28
C TRP A 68 -6.38 -6.06 0.17
N ASP A 69 -6.84 -5.07 0.92
CA ASP A 69 -6.54 -4.95 2.34
C ASP A 69 -7.46 -5.86 3.18
N LEU A 70 -7.18 -7.16 3.12
CA LEU A 70 -7.92 -8.18 3.87
C LEU A 70 -7.76 -8.01 5.39
N LEU A 71 -6.67 -7.40 5.86
CA LEU A 71 -6.50 -7.09 7.28
C LEU A 71 -7.52 -6.04 7.74
N ASP A 72 -7.80 -5.02 6.93
CA ASP A 72 -8.83 -4.05 7.26
C ASP A 72 -10.24 -4.65 7.22
N LEU A 73 -10.49 -5.58 6.29
CA LEU A 73 -11.75 -6.31 6.28
C LEU A 73 -11.90 -7.14 7.57
N LEU A 74 -10.83 -7.82 8.01
CA LEU A 74 -10.81 -8.53 9.30
C LEU A 74 -11.05 -7.58 10.48
N ARG A 75 -10.43 -6.39 10.49
CA ARG A 75 -10.65 -5.36 11.53
C ARG A 75 -12.12 -5.02 11.69
N GLN A 76 -12.86 -4.93 10.59
CA GLN A 76 -14.30 -4.64 10.60
C GLN A 76 -15.14 -5.77 11.22
N THR A 77 -14.62 -7.00 11.26
CA THR A 77 -15.26 -8.14 11.94
C THR A 77 -15.02 -8.17 13.46
N GLY A 78 -14.13 -7.31 13.97
CA GLY A 78 -13.66 -7.35 15.36
C GLY A 78 -12.57 -8.40 15.61
N ILE A 79 -12.11 -9.13 14.59
CA ILE A 79 -11.00 -10.08 14.69
C ILE A 79 -9.70 -9.39 14.26
N TRP A 80 -8.72 -9.37 15.15
CA TRP A 80 -7.39 -8.80 14.88
C TRP A 80 -6.29 -9.85 15.12
N PRO A 81 -5.85 -10.56 14.07
CA PRO A 81 -4.93 -11.70 14.22
C PRO A 81 -3.46 -11.29 14.38
N ILE A 82 -3.12 -10.00 14.37
CA ILE A 82 -1.74 -9.50 14.50
C ILE A 82 -1.64 -8.50 15.66
N ALA A 83 -0.44 -7.95 15.90
CA ALA A 83 -0.30 -6.89 16.90
C ALA A 83 -1.01 -5.59 16.47
N PRO A 84 -1.39 -4.71 17.41
CA PRO A 84 -1.96 -3.41 17.09
C PRO A 84 -1.06 -2.58 16.18
N SER A 85 -1.66 -1.84 15.27
CA SER A 85 -0.95 -0.94 14.36
C SER A 85 -0.32 0.23 15.08
N LEU A 86 0.84 0.67 14.59
CA LEU A 86 1.54 1.83 15.15
C LEU A 86 0.95 3.14 14.63
N GLY A 87 0.49 3.17 13.37
CA GLY A 87 -0.25 4.29 12.78
C GLY A 87 -1.76 4.17 12.99
N ALA A 88 -2.51 5.19 12.58
CA ALA A 88 -3.96 5.23 12.76
C ALA A 88 -4.70 4.39 11.70
N GLU A 89 -5.55 3.47 12.12
CA GLU A 89 -6.45 2.74 11.22
C GLU A 89 -7.62 3.64 10.81
N VAL A 90 -7.61 4.10 9.56
CA VAL A 90 -8.63 4.99 9.00
C VAL A 90 -9.05 4.50 7.61
N ALA A 91 -10.24 4.92 7.17
CA ALA A 91 -10.62 4.77 5.77
C ALA A 91 -9.65 5.53 4.86
N TRP A 92 -9.40 5.01 3.67
CA TRP A 92 -8.67 5.75 2.62
C TRP A 92 -9.61 6.78 1.98
N PRO A 93 -9.39 8.08 2.20
CA PRO A 93 -10.24 9.09 1.60
C PRO A 93 -9.93 9.22 0.11
N ALA A 94 -10.85 9.82 -0.65
CA ALA A 94 -10.51 10.39 -1.94
C ALA A 94 -9.47 11.52 -1.76
N PRO A 95 -8.71 11.87 -2.81
CA PRO A 95 -7.75 12.97 -2.71
C PRO A 95 -8.42 14.26 -2.25
N ALA A 96 -7.69 15.09 -1.48
CA ALA A 96 -8.24 16.30 -0.89
C ALA A 96 -8.81 17.30 -1.91
N THR A 97 -8.33 17.22 -3.16
CA THR A 97 -8.75 18.03 -4.31
C THR A 97 -10.00 17.49 -5.01
N ALA A 98 -10.46 16.29 -4.67
CA ALA A 98 -11.59 15.60 -5.30
C ALA A 98 -11.46 15.41 -6.83
N ASP A 99 -10.24 15.39 -7.35
CA ASP A 99 -9.91 15.27 -8.78
C ASP A 99 -9.12 13.98 -9.10
N GLY A 100 -9.28 12.95 -8.25
CA GLY A 100 -8.56 11.68 -8.38
C GLY A 100 -9.03 10.81 -9.55
N VAL A 101 -10.27 10.99 -10.02
CA VAL A 101 -10.79 10.28 -11.20
C VAL A 101 -10.49 11.12 -12.44
N ARG A 102 -9.52 10.68 -13.24
CA ARG A 102 -8.98 11.42 -14.38
C ARG A 102 -9.25 10.66 -15.67
N LEU A 103 -10.19 11.17 -16.46
CA LEU A 103 -10.66 10.54 -17.71
C LEU A 103 -10.18 11.26 -18.98
N GLY A 104 -9.53 12.41 -18.83
CA GLY A 104 -9.03 13.23 -19.92
C GLY A 104 -7.55 12.97 -20.22
N GLU A 105 -7.06 13.62 -21.26
CA GLU A 105 -5.63 13.71 -21.51
C GLU A 105 -4.96 14.61 -20.47
N GLU A 106 -3.81 14.18 -19.96
CA GLU A 106 -3.00 14.92 -19.00
C GLU A 106 -1.93 15.74 -19.72
N ASP A 107 -1.50 16.84 -19.08
CA ASP A 107 -0.33 17.57 -19.53
C ASP A 107 0.92 16.66 -19.46
N PRO A 108 1.58 16.37 -20.60
CA PRO A 108 2.75 15.50 -20.63
C PRO A 108 3.93 16.04 -19.82
N GLU A 109 4.14 17.35 -19.79
CA GLU A 109 5.24 17.97 -19.03
C GLU A 109 5.00 17.85 -17.53
N GLN A 110 3.76 18.11 -17.09
CA GLN A 110 3.38 17.92 -15.69
C GLN A 110 3.48 16.45 -15.27
N SER A 111 3.00 15.55 -16.12
CA SER A 111 3.07 14.10 -15.88
C SER A 111 4.52 13.64 -15.69
N ALA A 112 5.42 14.05 -16.60
CA ALA A 112 6.84 13.75 -16.50
C ALA A 112 7.48 14.34 -15.23
N SER A 113 7.11 15.56 -14.85
CA SER A 113 7.59 16.20 -13.62
C SER A 113 7.14 15.45 -12.36
N SER A 114 5.87 15.04 -12.30
CA SER A 114 5.29 14.30 -11.17
C SER A 114 5.98 12.97 -10.92
N ILE A 115 6.19 12.15 -11.96
CA ILE A 115 6.89 10.88 -11.79
C ILE A 115 8.38 11.09 -11.47
N ALA A 116 9.03 12.09 -12.06
CA ALA A 116 10.43 12.41 -11.75
C ALA A 116 10.63 12.82 -10.28
N LEU A 117 9.68 13.58 -9.71
CA LEU A 117 9.67 13.91 -8.27
C LEU A 117 9.60 12.66 -7.40
N VAL A 118 8.70 11.73 -7.72
CA VAL A 118 8.54 10.46 -6.98
C VAL A 118 9.80 9.59 -7.10
N GLN A 119 10.37 9.48 -8.29
CA GLN A 119 11.61 8.73 -8.50
C GLN A 119 12.79 9.33 -7.74
N ALA A 120 12.93 10.66 -7.71
CA ALA A 120 13.94 11.34 -6.91
C ALA A 120 13.74 11.09 -5.40
N MET A 121 12.47 11.05 -4.95
CA MET A 121 12.10 10.69 -3.59
C MET A 121 12.51 9.26 -3.24
N HIS A 122 12.22 8.29 -4.11
CA HIS A 122 12.63 6.88 -3.94
C HIS A 122 14.15 6.73 -3.89
N GLN A 123 14.89 7.40 -4.78
CA GLN A 123 16.35 7.42 -4.72
C GLN A 123 16.86 7.99 -3.39
N GLY A 124 16.17 8.99 -2.84
CA GLY A 124 16.42 9.52 -1.51
C GLY A 124 16.32 8.46 -0.41
N LEU A 125 15.32 7.58 -0.47
CA LEU A 125 15.13 6.51 0.52
C LEU A 125 16.32 5.53 0.59
N PHE A 126 17.06 5.34 -0.49
CA PHE A 126 18.24 4.47 -0.53
C PHE A 126 19.52 5.12 0.00
N ARG A 127 19.50 6.42 0.30
CA ARG A 127 20.65 7.14 0.91
C ARG A 127 20.74 6.97 2.43
N PHE A 128 19.90 6.11 3.01
CA PHE A 128 19.91 5.90 4.45
C PHE A 128 21.25 5.32 4.90
N ASP A 129 21.95 6.07 5.75
CA ASP A 129 23.27 5.71 6.29
C ASP A 129 23.22 4.72 7.47
N GLN A 130 22.05 4.12 7.72
CA GLN A 130 21.74 3.25 8.85
C GLN A 130 21.83 3.91 10.24
N LYS A 131 21.97 5.23 10.31
CA LYS A 131 22.16 5.97 11.57
C LYS A 131 21.17 7.11 11.73
N ASN A 132 21.03 7.95 10.71
CA ASN A 132 20.23 9.15 10.74
C ASN A 132 19.19 9.15 9.60
N LEU A 133 17.91 9.21 9.96
CA LEU A 133 16.81 9.26 8.98
C LEU A 133 16.86 10.51 8.07
N ASP A 134 17.54 11.58 8.49
CA ASP A 134 17.72 12.79 7.68
C ASP A 134 18.67 12.60 6.50
N SER A 135 19.52 11.55 6.50
CA SER A 135 20.39 11.21 5.36
C SER A 135 19.60 10.95 4.07
N MET A 136 18.35 10.48 4.19
CA MET A 136 17.43 10.28 3.07
C MET A 136 16.83 11.58 2.52
N GLN A 137 16.98 12.71 3.22
CA GLN A 137 16.52 14.05 2.84
C GLN A 137 15.04 14.13 2.41
N GLN A 138 14.20 13.30 3.02
CA GLN A 138 12.79 13.17 2.61
C GLN A 138 12.00 14.48 2.75
N HIS A 139 12.37 15.37 3.68
CA HIS A 139 11.72 16.68 3.84
C HIS A 139 11.73 17.56 2.58
N LYS A 140 12.56 17.26 1.58
CA LYS A 140 12.63 17.98 0.30
C LYS A 140 11.51 17.64 -0.68
N TYR A 141 10.91 16.46 -0.55
CA TYR A 141 9.98 15.93 -1.54
C TYR A 141 8.52 15.98 -1.08
N TRP A 142 8.29 16.17 0.21
CA TRP A 142 6.96 16.09 0.80
C TRP A 142 6.52 17.45 1.34
N THR A 143 5.24 17.77 1.20
CA THR A 143 4.63 18.91 1.88
C THR A 143 4.75 18.74 3.39
N ARG A 144 4.76 19.83 4.17
CA ARG A 144 4.93 19.76 5.64
C ARG A 144 3.94 18.81 6.33
N ASN A 145 2.70 18.78 5.85
CA ASN A 145 1.57 18.09 6.47
C ASN A 145 1.02 16.95 5.60
N PHE A 146 1.87 16.32 4.79
CA PHE A 146 1.44 15.23 3.90
C PHE A 146 0.72 14.12 4.66
N LEU A 147 -0.16 13.40 3.96
CA LEU A 147 -0.79 12.18 4.48
C LEU A 147 -0.24 10.94 3.79
N TRP A 148 0.12 9.96 4.60
CA TRP A 148 0.60 8.65 4.19
C TRP A 148 -0.42 7.62 4.64
N TYR A 149 -1.24 7.14 3.71
CA TYR A 149 -2.33 6.21 3.95
C TYR A 149 -1.86 4.77 3.72
N GLY A 150 -1.28 4.18 4.76
CA GLY A 150 -0.87 2.78 4.75
C GLY A 150 -2.04 1.80 4.84
N PRO A 151 -1.77 0.50 4.58
CA PRO A 151 -2.74 -0.56 4.78
C PRO A 151 -2.90 -0.89 6.26
N ALA A 152 -3.96 -1.63 6.59
CA ALA A 152 -4.16 -2.13 7.92
C ALA A 152 -2.98 -2.99 8.41
N GLY A 153 -2.65 -2.86 9.69
CA GLY A 153 -1.44 -3.43 10.28
C GLY A 153 -0.33 -2.40 10.42
N ILE A 154 -0.17 -1.49 9.46
CA ILE A 154 0.75 -0.35 9.57
C ILE A 154 -0.01 0.90 10.02
N GLY A 155 -1.12 1.22 9.34
CA GLY A 155 -1.95 2.39 9.59
C GLY A 155 -1.48 3.67 8.88
N THR A 156 -2.17 4.77 9.13
CA THR A 156 -1.95 6.08 8.50
C THR A 156 -1.06 6.98 9.36
N ALA A 157 -0.23 7.79 8.69
CA ALA A 157 0.64 8.76 9.32
C ALA A 157 0.50 10.16 8.67
N ARG A 158 0.79 11.21 9.45
CA ARG A 158 0.71 12.60 9.01
C ARG A 158 2.03 13.32 9.27
N GLY A 159 2.53 14.01 8.25
CA GLY A 159 3.78 14.76 8.31
C GLY A 159 5.00 13.88 8.56
N MET A 160 6.18 14.50 8.51
CA MET A 160 7.44 13.76 8.57
C MET A 160 7.67 13.08 9.92
N GLU A 161 7.31 13.73 11.02
CA GLU A 161 7.47 13.17 12.37
C GLU A 161 6.58 11.94 12.57
N GLY A 162 5.29 12.04 12.23
CA GLY A 162 4.36 10.92 12.33
C GLY A 162 4.78 9.76 11.41
N TYR A 163 5.17 10.05 10.17
CA TYR A 163 5.66 9.03 9.25
C TYR A 163 6.89 8.29 9.78
N ARG A 164 7.84 9.04 10.38
CA ARG A 164 9.03 8.46 11.05
C ARG A 164 8.67 7.56 12.21
N ALA A 165 7.79 8.04 13.09
CA ALA A 165 7.39 7.33 14.30
C ALA A 165 6.63 6.03 14.00
N HIS A 166 5.69 6.10 13.05
CA HIS A 166 4.68 5.04 12.87
C HIS A 166 5.00 4.08 11.72
N HIS A 167 5.84 4.47 10.75
CA HIS A 167 6.20 3.62 9.62
C HIS A 167 7.71 3.51 9.39
N GLN A 168 8.38 4.61 9.03
CA GLN A 168 9.73 4.56 8.48
C GLN A 168 10.76 3.98 9.46
N ALA A 169 10.80 4.45 10.71
CA ALA A 169 11.77 3.94 11.69
C ALA A 169 11.47 2.50 12.13
N PRO A 170 10.21 2.11 12.44
CA PRO A 170 9.86 0.71 12.68
C PRO A 170 10.25 -0.22 11.52
N PHE A 171 9.95 0.18 10.27
CA PHE A 171 10.26 -0.62 9.09
C PHE A 171 11.77 -0.79 8.89
N LEU A 172 12.54 0.31 8.99
CA LEU A 172 13.99 0.28 8.84
C LEU A 172 14.70 -0.52 9.93
N ARG A 173 14.16 -0.53 11.16
CA ARG A 173 14.69 -1.38 12.23
C ARG A 173 14.48 -2.86 11.94
N ALA A 174 13.31 -3.23 11.43
CA ALA A 174 12.99 -4.63 11.13
C ALA A 174 13.68 -5.15 9.86
N PHE A 175 13.90 -4.28 8.88
CA PHE A 175 14.46 -4.57 7.56
C PHE A 175 15.67 -3.66 7.25
N PRO A 176 16.78 -3.79 7.99
CA PRO A 176 17.93 -2.90 7.87
C PRO A 176 18.66 -3.03 6.52
N ASP A 177 18.50 -4.15 5.84
CA ASP A 177 19.08 -4.46 4.53
C ASP A 177 18.09 -4.27 3.36
N ARG A 178 16.96 -3.57 3.60
CA ARG A 178 15.95 -3.34 2.56
C ARG A 178 16.56 -2.78 1.27
N SER A 179 16.13 -3.31 0.14
CA SER A 179 16.49 -2.81 -1.19
C SER A 179 15.30 -2.86 -2.13
N GLY A 180 15.37 -2.07 -3.21
CA GLY A 180 14.37 -2.13 -4.28
C GLY A 180 14.52 -3.43 -5.06
N ALA A 181 13.40 -4.09 -5.36
CA ALA A 181 13.34 -5.32 -6.13
C ALA A 181 12.79 -5.13 -7.55
N GLY A 182 12.48 -3.88 -7.93
CA GLY A 182 12.07 -3.46 -9.27
C GLY A 182 10.60 -3.02 -9.31
N HIS A 183 10.39 -1.72 -9.53
CA HIS A 183 9.09 -1.25 -10.02
C HIS A 183 9.03 -1.47 -11.53
N PHE A 184 7.87 -1.91 -12.01
CA PHE A 184 7.57 -1.97 -13.46
C PHE A 184 6.40 -1.06 -13.82
N ILE A 185 5.66 -0.59 -12.81
CA ILE A 185 4.71 0.51 -12.92
C ILE A 185 5.43 1.75 -12.42
N ASP A 186 5.67 2.71 -13.31
CA ASP A 186 6.22 4.04 -12.99
C ASP A 186 5.54 5.06 -13.91
N MET A 187 4.37 5.54 -13.50
CA MET A 187 3.51 6.42 -14.31
C MET A 187 3.41 7.82 -13.72
N GLY A 188 3.50 8.83 -14.58
CA GLY A 188 3.07 10.19 -14.29
C GLY A 188 1.72 10.46 -14.96
N CYS A 189 0.80 11.10 -14.25
CA CYS A 189 -0.57 11.36 -14.70
C CYS A 189 -1.03 12.75 -14.21
N GLY A 190 -0.53 13.82 -14.85
CA GLY A 190 -0.77 15.20 -14.45
C GLY A 190 -0.21 15.46 -13.05
N SER A 191 -1.05 15.90 -12.11
CA SER A 191 -0.72 16.11 -10.69
C SER A 191 -0.66 14.82 -9.85
N TYR A 192 -0.65 13.65 -10.50
CA TYR A 192 -0.57 12.35 -9.85
C TYR A 192 0.60 11.53 -10.39
N ALA A 193 1.03 10.55 -9.60
CA ALA A 193 1.96 9.53 -10.04
C ALA A 193 1.59 8.19 -9.41
N VAL A 194 1.92 7.10 -10.10
CA VAL A 194 1.72 5.73 -9.61
C VAL A 194 3.00 4.96 -9.77
N THR A 195 3.43 4.29 -8.70
CA THR A 195 4.52 3.33 -8.77
C THR A 195 4.08 1.97 -8.25
N GLY A 196 4.71 0.90 -8.71
CA GLY A 196 4.38 -0.43 -8.22
C GLY A 196 5.30 -1.51 -8.76
N GLY A 197 5.43 -2.56 -7.97
CA GLY A 197 6.32 -3.68 -8.25
C GLY A 197 5.88 -4.96 -7.57
N TRP A 198 6.22 -6.08 -8.20
CA TRP A 198 5.76 -7.42 -7.84
C TRP A 198 6.94 -8.41 -7.90
N PRO A 199 7.96 -8.27 -7.04
CA PRO A 199 7.99 -7.44 -5.82
C PRO A 199 8.58 -6.03 -6.00
N SER A 200 8.20 -5.11 -5.12
CA SER A 200 8.76 -3.75 -5.03
C SER A 200 9.96 -3.68 -4.09
N VAL A 201 9.90 -4.41 -2.98
CA VAL A 201 10.93 -4.42 -1.93
C VAL A 201 11.39 -5.86 -1.69
N GLN A 202 12.67 -6.01 -1.41
CA GLN A 202 13.24 -7.24 -0.87
C GLN A 202 14.11 -6.91 0.35
N ALA A 203 14.07 -7.77 1.37
CA ALA A 203 14.81 -7.57 2.61
C ALA A 203 14.96 -8.88 3.40
N THR A 204 15.74 -8.82 4.47
CA THR A 204 15.79 -9.83 5.53
C THR A 204 15.11 -9.27 6.78
N HIS A 205 14.20 -10.03 7.39
CA HIS A 205 13.58 -9.65 8.66
C HIS A 205 14.55 -9.90 9.82
N ALA A 206 15.53 -9.00 9.95
CA ALA A 206 16.67 -9.12 10.87
C ALA A 206 16.45 -8.37 12.19
N GLY A 207 15.50 -7.43 12.25
CA GLY A 207 15.15 -6.71 13.48
C GLY A 207 13.73 -7.02 13.97
N PRO A 208 13.42 -6.70 15.23
CA PRO A 208 12.12 -7.01 15.82
C PRO A 208 11.08 -5.90 15.59
N GLY A 209 9.84 -6.21 15.94
CA GLY A 209 8.76 -5.26 16.18
C GLY A 209 7.88 -4.93 14.99
N TRP A 210 8.25 -5.32 13.76
CA TRP A 210 7.38 -5.11 12.61
C TRP A 210 6.15 -6.02 12.72
N LEU A 211 4.96 -5.41 12.78
CA LEU A 211 3.68 -6.08 13.05
C LEU A 211 3.70 -6.94 14.34
N GLY A 212 4.56 -6.57 15.31
CA GLY A 212 4.73 -7.27 16.59
C GLY A 212 5.53 -8.56 16.52
N LEU A 213 6.17 -8.88 15.41
CA LEU A 213 6.97 -10.09 15.24
C LEU A 213 8.38 -9.92 15.84
N ALA A 214 8.94 -11.01 16.35
CA ALA A 214 10.37 -11.10 16.58
C ALA A 214 11.12 -11.22 15.23
N ALA A 215 12.40 -10.86 15.22
CA ALA A 215 13.26 -11.06 14.05
C ALA A 215 13.27 -12.54 13.66
N THR A 216 12.81 -12.85 12.44
CA THR A 216 12.72 -14.24 11.96
C THR A 216 13.99 -14.72 11.26
N GLY A 217 14.85 -13.78 10.84
CA GLY A 217 16.02 -14.07 10.00
C GLY A 217 15.68 -14.48 8.56
N LYS A 218 14.39 -14.57 8.21
CA LYS A 218 13.95 -14.97 6.86
C LYS A 218 14.06 -13.81 5.88
N ARG A 219 14.35 -14.15 4.63
CA ARG A 219 14.19 -13.23 3.50
C ARG A 219 12.71 -13.08 3.15
N VAL A 220 12.33 -11.88 2.75
CA VAL A 220 10.98 -11.53 2.34
C VAL A 220 11.03 -10.64 1.11
N THR A 221 10.03 -10.80 0.25
CA THR A 221 9.73 -9.87 -0.84
C THR A 221 8.33 -9.30 -0.64
N MET A 222 8.16 -8.00 -0.93
CA MET A 222 6.90 -7.30 -0.69
C MET A 222 6.35 -6.74 -2.00
N ARG A 223 5.07 -7.02 -2.25
CA ARG A 223 4.29 -6.44 -3.33
C ARG A 223 3.72 -5.12 -2.82
N VAL A 224 3.97 -4.05 -3.55
CA VAL A 224 3.57 -2.70 -3.15
C VAL A 224 3.07 -1.97 -4.39
N MET A 225 2.02 -1.19 -4.20
CA MET A 225 1.63 -0.11 -5.09
C MET A 225 1.60 1.18 -4.30
N ASP A 226 1.92 2.29 -4.96
CA ASP A 226 1.85 3.61 -4.36
C ASP A 226 1.15 4.55 -5.34
N PHE A 227 0.15 5.25 -4.85
CA PHE A 227 -0.55 6.31 -5.57
C PHE A 227 -0.22 7.63 -4.89
N TYR A 228 0.28 8.60 -5.64
CA TYR A 228 0.74 9.89 -5.12
C TYR A 228 -0.09 11.02 -5.69
N ARG A 229 -0.40 12.02 -4.85
CA ARG A 229 -0.83 13.34 -5.31
C ARG A 229 0.26 14.36 -5.07
N ILE A 230 0.57 15.12 -6.11
CA ILE A 230 1.54 16.21 -6.14
C ILE A 230 0.79 17.53 -5.99
N ASP A 231 1.30 18.41 -5.13
CA ASP A 231 0.82 19.77 -4.91
C ASP A 231 2.02 20.72 -4.94
N ASN A 232 2.01 21.69 -5.85
CA ASN A 232 3.06 22.71 -5.98
C ASN A 232 4.49 22.14 -5.98
N GLY A 233 4.72 21.05 -6.73
CA GLY A 233 6.02 20.40 -6.87
C GLY A 233 6.46 19.56 -5.66
N LEU A 234 5.57 19.28 -4.73
CA LEU A 234 5.81 18.42 -3.56
C LEU A 234 4.72 17.34 -3.44
N ILE A 235 5.05 16.21 -2.84
CA ILE A 235 4.08 15.14 -2.58
C ILE A 235 3.23 15.53 -1.37
N ALA A 236 1.91 15.57 -1.55
CA ALA A 236 0.95 15.95 -0.53
C ALA A 236 0.20 14.76 0.07
N GLU A 237 -0.06 13.73 -0.72
CA GLU A 237 -0.79 12.54 -0.27
C GLU A 237 -0.24 11.29 -0.96
N ASN A 238 -0.30 10.16 -0.24
CA ASN A 238 0.16 8.86 -0.76
C ASN A 238 -0.69 7.71 -0.21
N TRP A 239 -1.32 6.92 -1.08
CA TRP A 239 -2.09 5.70 -0.76
C TRP A 239 -1.32 4.46 -1.16
N ILE A 240 -1.21 3.49 -0.24
CA ILE A 240 -0.19 2.45 -0.36
C ILE A 240 -0.76 1.07 -0.05
N PRO A 241 -1.32 0.41 -1.06
CA PRO A 241 -1.60 -1.02 -1.00
C PRO A 241 -0.30 -1.84 -0.81
N ILE A 242 -0.27 -2.68 0.22
CA ILE A 242 0.81 -3.66 0.47
C ILE A 242 0.17 -5.02 0.76
N ASP A 243 0.72 -6.08 0.19
CA ASP A 243 0.31 -7.46 0.49
C ASP A 243 0.87 -7.92 1.86
N ILE A 244 0.30 -7.39 2.95
CA ILE A 244 0.76 -7.66 4.30
C ILE A 244 0.57 -9.15 4.67
N ILE A 245 -0.51 -9.77 4.22
CA ILE A 245 -0.79 -11.18 4.51
C ILE A 245 0.28 -12.08 3.88
N GLU A 246 0.63 -11.86 2.61
CA GLU A 246 1.71 -12.60 1.95
C GLU A 246 3.06 -12.37 2.63
N ALA A 247 3.37 -11.12 3.01
CA ALA A 247 4.62 -10.82 3.73
C ALA A 247 4.68 -11.56 5.07
N LEU A 248 3.60 -11.58 5.85
CA LEU A 248 3.51 -12.34 7.09
C LEU A 248 3.64 -13.85 6.89
N LEU A 249 3.03 -14.38 5.82
CA LEU A 249 3.12 -15.79 5.47
C LEU A 249 4.58 -16.21 5.18
N GLN A 250 5.32 -15.42 4.38
CA GLN A 250 6.75 -15.65 4.13
C GLN A 250 7.57 -15.66 5.44
N LEU A 251 7.19 -14.82 6.41
CA LEU A 251 7.83 -14.77 7.73
C LEU A 251 7.39 -15.92 8.65
N GLY A 252 6.41 -16.73 8.26
CA GLY A 252 5.92 -17.90 8.99
C GLY A 252 4.72 -17.61 9.89
N THR A 253 3.98 -16.54 9.63
CA THR A 253 2.71 -16.22 10.30
C THR A 253 1.58 -16.34 9.28
N ASP A 254 0.85 -17.45 9.33
CA ASP A 254 -0.38 -17.60 8.54
C ASP A 254 -1.53 -16.86 9.25
N VAL A 255 -1.89 -15.71 8.69
CA VAL A 255 -2.96 -14.86 9.20
C VAL A 255 -4.32 -15.56 9.15
N LEU A 256 -4.62 -16.28 8.07
CA LEU A 256 -5.93 -16.90 7.86
C LEU A 256 -6.10 -18.15 8.72
N GLU A 257 -5.03 -18.93 8.92
CA GLU A 257 -5.01 -20.02 9.90
C GLU A 257 -5.25 -19.50 11.32
N ARG A 258 -4.61 -18.39 11.69
CA ARG A 258 -4.84 -17.75 13.00
C ARG A 258 -6.28 -17.25 13.15
N VAL A 259 -6.88 -16.68 12.11
CA VAL A 259 -8.30 -16.32 12.10
C VAL A 259 -9.18 -17.56 12.31
N ALA A 260 -8.91 -18.67 11.62
CA ALA A 260 -9.65 -19.92 11.81
C ALA A 260 -9.54 -20.42 13.27
N HIS A 261 -8.34 -20.38 13.86
CA HIS A 261 -8.12 -20.73 15.26
C HIS A 261 -8.95 -19.86 16.21
N LEU A 262 -8.90 -18.53 16.06
CA LEU A 262 -9.67 -17.58 16.89
C LEU A 262 -11.19 -17.78 16.76
N ARG A 263 -11.63 -18.35 15.63
CA ARG A 263 -13.02 -18.72 15.37
C ARG A 263 -13.38 -20.14 15.84
N GLY A 264 -12.53 -20.78 16.65
CA GLY A 264 -12.77 -22.11 17.21
C GLY A 264 -12.53 -23.25 16.21
N LYS A 265 -11.79 -23.01 15.12
CA LYS A 265 -11.39 -24.02 14.13
C LYS A 265 -9.85 -24.16 14.11
N PRO A 266 -9.22 -24.61 15.20
CA PRO A 266 -7.77 -24.75 15.25
C PRO A 266 -7.29 -25.82 14.27
N ASN A 267 -6.17 -25.57 13.59
CA ASN A 267 -5.45 -26.62 12.87
C ASN A 267 -4.67 -27.48 13.89
N THR A 268 -4.99 -28.77 13.95
CA THR A 268 -4.37 -29.72 14.89
C THR A 268 -3.42 -30.70 14.20
N ARG A 269 -3.09 -30.46 12.92
CA ARG A 269 -2.13 -31.29 12.17
C ARG A 269 -0.70 -30.81 12.47
N LEU A 270 0.21 -31.77 12.70
CA LEU A 270 1.64 -31.54 12.94
C LEU A 270 2.44 -31.84 11.68
#